data_AF-A0A9W8P619-F1
#
_entry.id   AF-A0A9W8P619-F1
#
_cell.length_a   1.000
_cell.length_b   1.000
_cell.length_c   1.000
_cell.angle_alpha   90.00
_cell.angle_beta   90.00
_cell.angle_gamma   90.00
#
_symmetry.space_group_name_H-M   'P 1'
#
loop_
_entity.id
_entity.type
_entity.pdbx_description
1 polymer ?
#
loop_
_entity_poly.entity_id
_entity_poly.type
_entity_poly.pdbx_seq_one_letter_code
_entity_poly.pdbx_strand_id
1 'polypeptide(L)'
;MTTPGERQHYVFALISKLFEELPSHYTVGILYDIACAVERSCVNWGFLDEYLPRITFAISVFHAFGHGWACQCVYHLRKCVGFGLSDGEGCERFWHSISKLIAYLRVCGHHICLHTLDSQIQHADSESLGGFGTWLARKWKHAQMKWEGGQKDVLWSMWEPQVLREQWELQKHAATRPLPRKSCSAAKTAIEARDTLRDSIKNLENIIINGASEPYEIAEAEMELPNLRERLDKVHKHLVSKERALGVEGKSCYNHLASSPFITDRMNARALKVRLRQRLQARKFE
;
A
#
# COMPACT_ATOMS: atom_id res chain seq x y z
N MET A 1 -29.48 0.46 20.37
CA MET A 1 -28.19 0.74 19.69
C MET A 1 -28.35 1.97 18.82
N THR A 2 -27.75 3.10 19.18
CA THR A 2 -28.04 4.42 18.60
C THR A 2 -27.03 4.92 17.56
N THR A 3 -26.22 4.02 16.98
CA THR A 3 -25.47 4.32 15.74
C THR A 3 -25.22 3.07 14.91
N PRO A 4 -25.42 3.09 13.58
CA PRO A 4 -25.53 1.89 12.75
C PRO A 4 -24.31 1.71 11.84
N GLY A 5 -23.12 1.49 12.40
CA GLY A 5 -21.93 1.27 11.57
C GLY A 5 -20.82 0.51 12.30
N GLU A 6 -19.93 -0.07 11.50
CA GLU A 6 -18.67 -0.68 11.90
C GLU A 6 -17.76 0.37 12.54
N ARG A 7 -17.82 0.47 13.86
CA ARG A 7 -16.98 1.38 14.61
C ARG A 7 -15.70 0.68 15.05
N GLN A 8 -14.57 1.35 14.89
CA GLN A 8 -13.24 0.81 15.19
C GLN A 8 -13.06 0.35 16.65
N HIS A 9 -13.76 0.97 17.61
CA HIS A 9 -13.62 0.64 19.03
C HIS A 9 -14.03 -0.81 19.37
N TYR A 10 -14.97 -1.41 18.62
CA TYR A 10 -15.31 -2.81 18.82
C TYR A 10 -14.13 -3.72 18.45
N VAL A 11 -13.50 -3.46 17.31
CA VAL A 11 -12.33 -4.22 16.87
C VAL A 11 -11.15 -4.03 17.82
N PHE A 12 -10.90 -2.81 18.30
CA PHE A 12 -9.84 -2.59 19.28
C PHE A 12 -10.03 -3.40 20.57
N ALA A 13 -11.25 -3.42 21.11
CA ALA A 13 -11.55 -4.20 22.31
C ALA A 13 -11.38 -5.71 22.08
N LEU A 14 -11.85 -6.22 20.94
CA LEU A 14 -11.71 -7.64 20.57
C LEU A 14 -10.25 -8.04 20.38
N ILE A 15 -9.45 -7.19 19.73
CA ILE A 15 -8.02 -7.45 19.54
C ILE A 15 -7.31 -7.44 20.89
N SER A 16 -7.53 -6.43 21.73
CA SER A 16 -6.93 -6.38 23.06
C SER A 16 -7.24 -7.64 23.85
N LYS A 17 -8.52 -8.04 23.87
CA LYS A 17 -8.92 -9.24 24.61
C LYS A 17 -8.31 -10.52 24.03
N LEU A 18 -8.18 -10.61 22.71
CA LEU A 18 -7.50 -11.74 22.08
C LEU A 18 -6.04 -11.83 22.51
N PHE A 19 -5.31 -10.70 22.52
CA PHE A 19 -3.89 -10.69 22.84
C PHE A 19 -3.59 -10.92 24.35
N GLU A 20 -4.53 -10.63 25.24
CA GLU A 20 -4.45 -11.03 26.66
C GLU A 20 -4.35 -12.56 26.84
N GLU A 21 -4.97 -13.32 25.94
CA GLU A 21 -5.05 -14.78 26.04
C GLU A 21 -3.99 -15.49 25.16
N LEU A 22 -3.30 -14.76 24.28
CA LEU A 22 -2.33 -15.32 23.35
C LEU A 22 -0.90 -15.22 23.86
N PRO A 23 -0.07 -16.27 23.70
CA PRO A 23 1.35 -16.22 24.04
C PRO A 23 2.09 -15.09 23.31
N SER A 24 3.10 -14.50 23.96
CA SER A 24 3.82 -13.30 23.46
C SER A 24 4.52 -13.47 22.10
N HIS A 25 4.81 -14.70 21.70
CA HIS A 25 5.53 -15.04 20.46
C HIS A 25 4.61 -15.30 19.27
N TYR A 26 3.28 -15.30 19.46
CA TYR A 26 2.33 -15.57 18.38
C TYR A 26 2.15 -14.33 17.51
N THR A 27 2.09 -14.50 16.19
CA THR A 27 1.69 -13.46 15.24
C THR A 27 0.26 -13.71 14.76
N VAL A 28 -0.54 -12.65 14.61
CA VAL A 28 -1.96 -12.76 14.28
C VAL A 28 -2.26 -12.00 12.97
N GLY A 29 -2.89 -12.69 12.03
CA GLY A 29 -3.48 -12.07 10.85
C GLY A 29 -4.92 -11.63 11.14
N ILE A 30 -5.22 -10.34 10.93
CA ILE A 30 -6.56 -9.77 11.16
C ILE A 30 -7.19 -9.42 9.83
N LEU A 31 -8.40 -9.93 9.62
CA LEU A 31 -9.25 -9.61 8.49
C LEU A 31 -10.37 -8.69 8.93
N TYR A 32 -10.46 -7.53 8.30
CA TYR A 32 -11.53 -6.59 8.55
C TYR A 32 -11.75 -5.69 7.33
N ASP A 33 -12.99 -5.37 7.02
CA ASP A 33 -13.35 -4.59 5.83
C ASP A 33 -12.63 -3.24 5.84
N ILE A 34 -12.61 -2.57 7.00
CA ILE A 34 -11.90 -1.31 7.19
C ILE A 34 -10.51 -1.49 7.86
N ALA A 35 -9.84 -2.64 7.67
CA ALA A 35 -8.53 -2.92 8.29
C ALA A 35 -7.50 -1.81 8.02
N CYS A 36 -7.49 -1.21 6.83
CA CYS A 36 -6.61 -0.09 6.49
C CYS A 36 -6.85 1.17 7.35
N ALA A 37 -8.11 1.40 7.77
CA ALA A 37 -8.46 2.52 8.63
C ALA A 37 -8.12 2.20 10.10
N VAL A 38 -8.31 0.93 10.50
CA VAL A 38 -7.95 0.43 11.83
C VAL A 38 -6.45 0.58 12.07
N GLU A 39 -5.61 0.01 11.19
CA GLU A 39 -4.15 0.08 11.33
C GLU A 39 -3.65 1.53 11.34
N ARG A 40 -4.16 2.38 10.45
CA ARG A 40 -3.84 3.81 10.43
C ARG A 40 -4.18 4.48 11.77
N SER A 41 -5.29 4.11 12.38
CA SER A 41 -5.71 4.70 13.66
C SER A 41 -4.80 4.23 14.80
N CYS A 42 -4.38 2.97 14.78
CA CYS A 42 -3.36 2.46 15.71
C CYS A 42 -2.07 3.28 15.61
N VAL A 43 -1.51 3.43 14.40
CA VAL A 43 -0.25 4.17 14.17
C VAL A 43 -0.36 5.65 14.56
N ASN A 44 -1.50 6.29 14.29
CA ASN A 44 -1.66 7.73 14.55
C ASN A 44 -1.94 8.06 16.03
N TRP A 45 -2.60 7.17 16.76
CA TRP A 45 -3.13 7.45 18.09
C TRP A 45 -2.53 6.56 19.20
N GLY A 46 -1.63 5.65 18.86
CA GLY A 46 -0.99 4.75 19.81
C GLY A 46 -1.89 3.60 20.29
N PHE A 47 -2.91 3.23 19.51
CA PHE A 47 -3.78 2.11 19.89
C PHE A 47 -3.09 0.78 19.61
N LEU A 48 -3.15 -0.15 20.57
CA LEU A 48 -2.59 -1.50 20.44
C LEU A 48 -1.07 -1.52 20.16
N ASP A 49 -0.32 -0.47 20.53
CA ASP A 49 1.11 -0.33 20.22
C ASP A 49 1.95 -1.53 20.64
N GLU A 50 1.64 -2.13 21.79
CA GLU A 50 2.29 -3.34 22.29
C GLU A 50 2.10 -4.55 21.34
N TYR A 51 0.94 -4.64 20.69
CA TYR A 51 0.55 -5.77 19.86
C TYR A 51 0.79 -5.54 18.37
N LEU A 52 0.86 -4.28 17.92
CA LEU A 52 1.02 -3.92 16.51
C LEU A 52 2.15 -4.67 15.78
N PRO A 53 3.36 -4.83 16.35
CA PRO A 53 4.44 -5.57 15.68
C PRO A 53 4.10 -7.03 15.38
N ARG A 54 3.09 -7.58 16.06
CA ARG A 54 2.63 -8.96 15.96
C ARG A 54 1.37 -9.11 15.12
N ILE A 55 0.82 -8.02 14.59
CA ILE A 55 -0.42 -8.02 13.82
C ILE A 55 -0.10 -7.78 12.34
N THR A 56 -0.71 -8.59 11.47
CA THR A 56 -0.80 -8.29 10.04
C THR A 56 -2.24 -7.99 9.67
N PHE A 57 -2.50 -6.78 9.18
CA PHE A 57 -3.84 -6.38 8.74
C PHE A 57 -4.06 -6.72 7.26
N ALA A 58 -5.22 -7.27 6.95
CA ALA A 58 -5.65 -7.52 5.58
C ALA A 58 -7.18 -7.31 5.44
N ILE A 59 -7.62 -7.13 4.19
CA ILE A 59 -9.01 -6.96 3.80
C ILE A 59 -9.40 -8.18 2.96
N SER A 60 -10.61 -8.70 3.15
CA SER A 60 -11.14 -9.82 2.35
C SER A 60 -11.01 -9.55 0.84
N VAL A 61 -10.95 -10.62 0.05
CA VAL A 61 -10.72 -10.50 -1.40
C VAL A 61 -11.79 -9.63 -2.07
N PHE A 62 -13.06 -9.80 -1.71
CA PHE A 62 -14.15 -9.01 -2.30
C PHE A 62 -14.14 -7.58 -1.79
N HIS A 63 -14.00 -7.39 -0.49
CA HIS A 63 -14.02 -6.06 0.13
C HIS A 63 -12.85 -5.19 -0.35
N ALA A 64 -11.67 -5.77 -0.62
CA ALA A 64 -10.51 -5.02 -1.09
C ALA A 64 -10.78 -4.24 -2.39
N PHE A 65 -11.61 -4.77 -3.31
CA PHE A 65 -11.95 -4.07 -4.56
C PHE A 65 -12.79 -2.81 -4.33
N GLY A 66 -13.48 -2.71 -3.20
CA GLY A 66 -14.16 -1.50 -2.76
C GLY A 66 -13.20 -0.39 -2.30
N HIS A 67 -11.91 -0.68 -2.13
CA HIS A 67 -10.93 0.30 -1.66
C HIS A 67 -10.12 0.89 -2.83
N GLY A 68 -9.49 2.04 -2.59
CA GLY A 68 -8.58 2.65 -3.56
C GLY A 68 -7.36 1.78 -3.89
N TRP A 69 -6.77 1.97 -5.07
CA TRP A 69 -5.66 1.16 -5.58
C TRP A 69 -4.49 0.98 -4.59
N ALA A 70 -4.07 2.06 -3.92
CA ALA A 70 -3.00 1.98 -2.92
C ALA A 70 -3.34 1.03 -1.77
N CYS A 71 -4.60 1.03 -1.33
CA CYS A 71 -5.09 0.11 -0.30
C CYS A 71 -5.12 -1.33 -0.83
N GLN A 72 -5.58 -1.54 -2.07
CA GLN A 72 -5.54 -2.85 -2.72
C GLN A 72 -4.11 -3.39 -2.91
N CYS A 73 -3.09 -2.53 -2.99
CA CYS A 73 -1.71 -2.96 -3.08
C CYS A 73 -1.17 -3.46 -1.74
N VAL A 74 -1.62 -2.89 -0.62
CA VAL A 74 -1.07 -3.16 0.71
C VAL A 74 -1.89 -4.21 1.46
N TYR A 75 -3.22 -4.10 1.42
CA TYR A 75 -4.12 -4.85 2.31
C TYR A 75 -4.91 -5.96 1.62
N HIS A 76 -4.83 -6.07 0.29
CA HIS A 76 -5.57 -7.13 -0.40
C HIS A 76 -5.05 -8.51 0.04
N LEU A 77 -5.93 -9.37 0.55
CA LEU A 77 -5.58 -10.64 1.18
C LEU A 77 -4.54 -11.48 0.45
N ARG A 78 -4.69 -11.62 -0.87
CA ARG A 78 -3.77 -12.40 -1.73
C ARG A 78 -2.35 -11.84 -1.85
N LYS A 79 -2.12 -10.62 -1.37
CA LYS A 79 -0.84 -9.91 -1.39
C LYS A 79 -0.21 -9.82 0.01
N CYS A 80 -0.94 -10.23 1.04
CA CYS A 80 -0.49 -10.26 2.42
C CYS A 80 0.05 -11.66 2.76
N VAL A 81 1.26 -11.72 3.30
CA VAL A 81 1.86 -12.98 3.75
C VAL A 81 1.13 -13.48 5.00
N GLY A 82 0.99 -14.80 5.15
CA GLY A 82 0.39 -15.43 6.33
C GLY A 82 -1.09 -15.83 6.18
N PHE A 83 -1.78 -15.38 5.14
CA PHE A 83 -3.21 -15.71 4.93
C PHE A 83 -3.47 -16.85 3.94
N GLY A 84 -2.41 -17.36 3.30
CA GLY A 84 -2.49 -18.46 2.34
C GLY A 84 -3.47 -18.18 1.20
N LEU A 85 -4.34 -19.15 0.91
CA LEU A 85 -5.36 -19.03 -0.13
C LEU A 85 -6.76 -18.70 0.38
N SER A 86 -6.86 -18.15 1.59
CA SER A 86 -8.13 -17.67 2.13
C SER A 86 -8.72 -16.55 1.26
N ASP A 87 -10.04 -16.46 1.22
CA ASP A 87 -10.77 -15.30 0.68
C ASP A 87 -11.23 -14.32 1.76
N GLY A 88 -11.17 -14.74 3.02
CA GLY A 88 -11.55 -13.94 4.18
C GLY A 88 -13.05 -13.98 4.51
N GLU A 89 -13.85 -14.75 3.79
CA GLU A 89 -15.32 -14.82 3.93
C GLU A 89 -15.78 -15.89 4.94
N GLY A 90 -14.95 -16.17 5.95
CA GLY A 90 -15.20 -17.26 6.90
C GLY A 90 -16.39 -16.98 7.82
N CYS A 91 -16.43 -15.77 8.37
CA CYS A 91 -17.50 -15.32 9.27
C CYS A 91 -18.85 -15.28 8.55
N GLU A 92 -18.87 -14.76 7.32
CA GLU A 92 -20.06 -14.60 6.48
C GLU A 92 -20.68 -15.95 6.15
N ARG A 93 -19.84 -16.94 5.80
CA ARG A 93 -20.29 -18.32 5.57
C ARG A 93 -20.91 -18.95 6.81
N PHE A 94 -20.30 -18.72 7.97
CA PHE A 94 -20.83 -19.19 9.24
C PHE A 94 -22.18 -18.52 9.57
N TRP A 95 -22.27 -17.20 9.47
CA TRP A 95 -23.53 -16.47 9.69
C TRP A 95 -24.63 -16.91 8.72
N HIS A 96 -24.29 -17.14 7.46
CA HIS A 96 -25.21 -17.67 6.48
C HIS A 96 -25.72 -19.08 6.86
N SER A 97 -24.85 -19.98 7.36
CA SER A 97 -25.25 -21.35 7.70
C SER A 97 -26.27 -21.42 8.84
N ILE A 98 -26.22 -20.47 9.78
CA ILE A 98 -27.16 -20.38 10.91
C ILE A 98 -28.33 -19.41 10.66
N SER A 99 -28.40 -18.77 9.49
CA SER A 99 -29.42 -17.75 9.17
C SER A 99 -30.87 -18.25 9.33
N LYS A 100 -31.11 -19.54 9.10
CA LYS A 100 -32.42 -20.19 9.33
C LYS A 100 -32.93 -20.07 10.76
N LEU A 101 -32.03 -19.88 11.74
CA LEU A 101 -32.39 -19.74 13.15
C LEU A 101 -32.93 -18.36 13.49
N ILE A 102 -32.70 -17.34 12.65
CA ILE A 102 -33.03 -15.94 12.98
C ILE A 102 -34.50 -15.76 13.36
N ALA A 103 -35.43 -16.35 12.60
CA ALA A 103 -36.87 -16.22 12.87
C ALA A 103 -37.26 -16.83 14.22
N TYR A 104 -36.70 -18.01 14.54
CA TYR A 104 -36.93 -18.72 15.80
C TYR A 104 -36.31 -17.98 16.99
N LEU A 105 -35.04 -17.57 16.88
CA LEU A 105 -34.30 -16.95 17.98
C LEU A 105 -34.86 -15.59 18.39
N ARG A 106 -35.56 -14.88 17.49
CA ARG A 106 -36.22 -13.59 17.79
C ARG A 106 -37.36 -13.71 18.80
N VAL A 107 -38.00 -14.88 18.90
CA VAL A 107 -39.15 -15.10 19.78
C VAL A 107 -38.80 -15.94 21.01
N CYS A 108 -37.57 -16.45 21.09
CA CYS A 108 -37.11 -17.28 22.18
C CYS A 108 -36.58 -16.47 23.37
N GLY A 109 -36.73 -17.02 24.58
CA GLY A 109 -36.06 -16.49 25.77
C GLY A 109 -34.54 -16.59 25.67
N HIS A 110 -33.83 -15.76 26.43
CA HIS A 110 -32.36 -15.64 26.38
C HIS A 110 -31.62 -16.98 26.49
N HIS A 111 -31.96 -17.82 27.48
CA HIS A 111 -31.30 -19.10 27.70
C HIS A 111 -31.54 -20.11 26.57
N ILE A 112 -32.76 -20.13 26.02
CA ILE A 112 -33.10 -20.99 24.87
C ILE A 112 -32.30 -20.54 23.65
N CYS A 113 -32.24 -19.23 23.40
CA CYS A 113 -31.46 -18.67 22.30
C CYS A 113 -29.98 -19.11 22.38
N LEU A 114 -29.37 -18.97 23.56
CA LEU A 114 -27.98 -19.37 23.79
C LEU A 114 -27.78 -20.88 23.58
N HIS A 115 -28.64 -21.71 24.16
CA HIS A 115 -28.55 -23.17 24.04
C HIS A 115 -28.71 -23.62 22.58
N THR A 116 -29.67 -23.05 21.83
CA THR A 116 -29.89 -23.38 20.42
C THR A 116 -28.70 -23.00 19.55
N LEU A 117 -28.13 -21.81 19.76
CA LEU A 117 -26.93 -21.38 19.04
C LEU A 117 -25.75 -22.31 19.32
N ASP A 118 -25.48 -22.58 20.60
CA ASP A 118 -24.39 -23.47 21.02
C ASP A 118 -24.55 -24.88 20.44
N SER A 119 -25.75 -25.46 20.53
CA SER A 119 -26.05 -26.77 19.95
C SER A 119 -25.84 -26.80 18.43
N GLN A 120 -26.25 -25.73 17.72
CA GLN A 120 -26.05 -25.64 16.27
C GLN A 120 -24.57 -25.51 15.90
N ILE A 121 -23.78 -24.78 16.68
CA ILE A 121 -22.33 -24.63 16.50
C ILE A 121 -21.64 -25.99 16.72
N GLN A 122 -21.93 -26.66 17.84
CA GLN A 122 -21.36 -27.99 18.14
C GLN A 122 -21.70 -29.03 17.07
N HIS A 123 -22.92 -28.99 16.54
CA HIS A 123 -23.30 -29.84 15.42
C HIS A 123 -22.48 -29.52 14.16
N ALA A 124 -22.36 -28.23 13.79
CA ALA A 124 -21.58 -27.82 12.64
C ALA A 124 -20.09 -28.18 12.76
N ASP A 125 -19.53 -28.08 13.97
CA ASP A 125 -18.15 -28.49 14.27
C ASP A 125 -17.97 -30.00 14.11
N SER A 126 -18.92 -30.79 14.61
CA SER A 126 -18.90 -32.26 14.48
C SER A 126 -18.94 -32.70 13.02
N GLU A 127 -19.81 -32.09 12.20
CA GLU A 127 -19.87 -32.37 10.75
C GLU A 127 -18.57 -31.93 10.05
N SER A 128 -18.06 -30.75 10.39
CA SER A 128 -16.83 -30.21 9.80
C SER A 128 -15.60 -31.07 10.14
N LEU A 129 -15.51 -31.56 11.37
CA LEU A 129 -14.46 -32.48 11.81
C LEU A 129 -14.54 -33.82 11.08
N GLY A 130 -15.74 -34.38 10.90
CA GLY A 130 -15.93 -35.61 10.12
C GLY A 130 -15.47 -35.47 8.66
N GLY A 131 -15.65 -34.28 8.07
CA GLY A 131 -15.21 -33.97 6.70
C GLY A 131 -13.79 -33.42 6.56
N PHE A 132 -13.03 -33.29 7.65
CA PHE A 132 -11.80 -32.49 7.69
C PHE A 132 -10.71 -33.01 6.75
N GLY A 133 -10.49 -34.34 6.69
CA GLY A 133 -9.49 -34.94 5.80
C GLY A 133 -9.79 -34.66 4.32
N THR A 134 -11.04 -34.84 3.90
CA THR A 134 -11.49 -34.52 2.53
C THR A 134 -11.37 -33.03 2.23
N TRP A 135 -11.66 -32.17 3.20
CA TRP A 135 -11.47 -30.73 3.08
C TRP A 135 -10.00 -30.37 2.89
N LEU A 136 -9.09 -30.91 3.70
CA LEU A 136 -7.64 -30.70 3.57
C LEU A 136 -7.12 -31.18 2.21
N ALA A 137 -7.52 -32.37 1.76
CA ALA A 137 -7.11 -32.90 0.46
C ALA A 137 -7.55 -31.99 -0.70
N ARG A 138 -8.76 -31.42 -0.63
CA ARG A 138 -9.25 -30.43 -1.61
C ARG A 138 -8.44 -29.13 -1.54
N LYS A 139 -8.16 -28.62 -0.35
CA LYS A 139 -7.35 -27.39 -0.17
C LYS A 139 -5.92 -27.57 -0.68
N TRP A 140 -5.32 -28.73 -0.43
CA TRP A 140 -4.00 -29.08 -0.95
C TRP A 140 -3.98 -29.11 -2.48
N LYS A 141 -4.91 -29.84 -3.11
CA LYS A 141 -5.03 -29.86 -4.58
C LYS A 141 -5.22 -28.46 -5.16
N HIS A 142 -6.08 -27.65 -4.54
CA HIS A 142 -6.27 -26.27 -4.97
C HIS A 142 -5.00 -25.42 -4.86
N ALA A 143 -4.24 -25.59 -3.79
CA ALA A 143 -2.96 -24.92 -3.60
C ALA A 143 -1.93 -25.33 -4.66
N GLN A 144 -1.82 -26.63 -4.95
CA GLN A 144 -0.96 -27.15 -6.02
C GLN A 144 -1.35 -26.59 -7.39
N MET A 145 -2.64 -26.60 -7.74
CA MET A 145 -3.11 -26.02 -9.00
C MET A 145 -2.77 -24.54 -9.13
N LYS A 146 -2.93 -23.76 -8.05
CA LYS A 146 -2.57 -22.33 -8.05
C LYS A 146 -1.07 -22.10 -8.14
N TRP A 147 -0.28 -22.95 -7.47
CA TRP A 147 1.17 -22.93 -7.56
C TRP A 147 1.66 -23.20 -8.98
N GLU A 148 1.19 -24.29 -9.60
CA GLU A 148 1.54 -24.65 -10.98
C GLU A 148 1.12 -23.57 -11.98
N GLY A 149 -0.08 -22.98 -11.82
CA GLY A 149 -0.53 -21.84 -12.61
C GLY A 149 0.42 -20.65 -12.47
N GLY A 150 0.77 -20.28 -11.24
CA GLY A 150 1.70 -19.17 -10.99
C GLY A 150 3.09 -19.42 -11.58
N GLN A 151 3.60 -20.66 -11.54
CA GLN A 151 4.88 -21.00 -12.19
C GLN A 151 4.83 -20.83 -13.71
N LYS A 152 3.71 -21.22 -14.35
CA LYS A 152 3.50 -21.01 -15.79
C LYS A 152 3.42 -19.53 -16.13
N ASP A 153 2.71 -18.74 -15.33
CA ASP A 153 2.59 -17.30 -15.54
C ASP A 153 3.95 -16.60 -15.46
N VAL A 154 4.78 -16.98 -14.48
CA VAL A 154 6.15 -16.47 -14.34
C VAL A 154 7.00 -16.87 -15.55
N LEU A 155 6.96 -18.13 -15.97
CA LEU A 155 7.71 -18.60 -17.14
C LEU A 155 7.27 -17.89 -18.42
N TRP A 156 5.96 -17.68 -18.59
CA TRP A 156 5.40 -16.97 -19.74
C TRP A 156 5.75 -15.47 -19.75
N SER A 157 5.94 -14.87 -18.57
CA SER A 157 6.37 -13.48 -18.45
C SER A 157 7.79 -13.24 -18.99
N MET A 158 8.61 -14.30 -19.11
CA MET A 158 10.04 -14.23 -19.48
C MET A 158 10.91 -13.39 -18.53
N TRP A 159 10.40 -13.09 -17.33
CA TRP A 159 11.14 -12.37 -16.30
C TRP A 159 11.52 -13.31 -15.16
N GLU A 160 12.67 -13.03 -14.55
CA GLU A 160 13.05 -13.70 -13.32
C GLU A 160 12.08 -13.33 -12.19
N PRO A 161 11.67 -14.30 -11.33
CA PRO A 161 10.79 -14.03 -10.19
C PRO A 161 11.26 -12.87 -9.31
N GLN A 162 12.57 -12.70 -9.16
CA GLN A 162 13.16 -11.63 -8.35
C GLN A 162 12.84 -10.24 -8.91
N VAL A 163 12.99 -10.07 -10.23
CA VAL A 163 12.64 -8.83 -10.92
C VAL A 163 11.16 -8.51 -10.74
N LEU A 164 10.27 -9.51 -10.83
CA LEU A 164 8.83 -9.30 -10.61
C LEU A 164 8.52 -8.82 -9.19
N ARG A 165 9.21 -9.36 -8.17
CA ARG A 165 9.07 -8.90 -6.78
C ARG A 165 9.56 -7.46 -6.62
N GLU A 166 10.69 -7.11 -7.22
CA GLU A 166 11.24 -5.75 -7.17
C GLU A 166 10.29 -4.75 -7.85
N GLN A 167 9.75 -5.08 -9.03
CA GLN A 167 8.76 -4.25 -9.70
C GLN A 167 7.48 -4.10 -8.86
N TRP A 168 7.06 -5.15 -8.17
CA TRP A 168 5.93 -5.09 -7.25
C TRP A 168 6.18 -4.14 -6.07
N GLU A 169 7.37 -4.19 -5.45
CA GLU A 169 7.76 -3.26 -4.39
C GLU A 169 7.81 -1.81 -4.88
N LEU A 170 8.34 -1.56 -6.07
CA LEU A 170 8.33 -0.24 -6.71
C LEU A 170 6.91 0.27 -6.95
N GLN A 171 6.00 -0.61 -7.39
CA GLN A 171 4.59 -0.26 -7.58
C GLN A 171 3.91 0.10 -6.27
N LYS A 172 4.15 -0.67 -5.19
CA LYS A 172 3.65 -0.33 -3.85
C LYS A 172 4.17 1.04 -3.41
N HIS A 173 5.47 1.28 -3.50
CA HIS A 173 6.09 2.57 -3.14
C HIS A 173 5.51 3.75 -3.93
N ALA A 174 5.32 3.57 -5.24
CA ALA A 174 4.72 4.60 -6.09
C ALA A 174 3.25 4.88 -5.70
N ALA A 175 2.49 3.85 -5.37
CA ALA A 175 1.07 3.96 -5.02
C ALA A 175 0.84 4.53 -3.61
N THR A 176 1.71 4.23 -2.65
CA THR A 176 1.62 4.70 -1.25
C THR A 176 2.34 6.03 -1.01
N ARG A 177 2.97 6.60 -2.04
CA ARG A 177 3.70 7.86 -1.94
C ARG A 177 2.81 8.97 -1.35
N PRO A 178 3.30 9.75 -0.37
CA PRO A 178 2.57 10.89 0.17
C PRO A 178 2.13 11.85 -0.95
N LEU A 179 0.89 12.34 -0.84
CA LEU A 179 0.37 13.29 -1.80
C LEU A 179 1.22 14.56 -1.83
N PRO A 180 1.44 15.18 -3.01
CA PRO A 180 2.24 16.39 -3.13
C PRO A 180 1.76 17.46 -2.14
N ARG A 181 2.67 17.90 -1.26
CA ARG A 181 2.44 19.02 -0.34
C ARG A 181 2.69 20.35 -1.05
N LYS A 182 2.02 21.40 -0.58
CA LYS A 182 2.39 22.76 -0.98
C LYS A 182 3.78 23.00 -0.40
N SER A 183 4.69 23.54 -1.20
CA SER A 183 6.02 23.92 -0.73
C SER A 183 6.36 25.27 -1.33
N CYS A 184 6.73 26.21 -0.47
CA CYS A 184 7.14 27.56 -0.87
C CYS A 184 8.47 27.57 -1.63
N SER A 185 9.25 26.49 -1.57
CA SER A 185 10.56 26.38 -2.23
C SER A 185 10.60 25.32 -3.35
N ALA A 186 9.49 24.67 -3.70
CA ALA A 186 9.52 23.54 -4.64
C ALA A 186 10.14 23.88 -6.01
N ALA A 187 9.86 25.08 -6.53
CA ALA A 187 10.46 25.57 -7.77
C ALA A 187 11.96 25.84 -7.59
N LYS A 188 12.32 26.52 -6.49
CA LYS A 188 13.69 26.85 -6.12
C LYS A 188 14.56 25.60 -5.98
N THR A 189 14.11 24.61 -5.21
CA THR A 189 14.85 23.34 -5.00
C THR A 189 15.06 22.55 -6.30
N ALA A 190 14.07 22.54 -7.20
CA ALA A 190 14.19 21.82 -8.48
C ALA A 190 15.18 22.50 -9.45
N ILE A 191 15.25 23.83 -9.43
CA ILE A 191 16.18 24.62 -10.24
C ILE A 191 17.59 24.55 -9.65
N GLU A 192 17.72 24.71 -8.33
CA GLU A 192 18.99 24.54 -7.61
C GLU A 192 19.60 23.15 -7.86
N ALA A 193 18.80 22.08 -7.81
CA ALA A 193 19.27 20.73 -8.09
C ALA A 193 19.76 20.54 -9.54
N ARG A 194 19.21 21.27 -10.51
CA ARG A 194 19.69 21.26 -11.90
C ARG A 194 21.01 22.01 -12.01
N ASP A 195 21.09 23.19 -11.39
CA ASP A 195 22.24 24.06 -11.49
C ASP A 195 23.45 23.44 -10.77
N THR A 196 23.26 22.79 -9.61
CA THR A 196 24.31 22.01 -8.95
C THR A 196 24.83 20.86 -9.81
N LEU A 197 23.94 20.08 -10.43
CA LEU A 197 24.36 19.02 -11.35
C LEU A 197 25.13 19.57 -12.56
N ARG A 198 24.74 20.73 -13.09
CA ARG A 198 25.44 21.39 -14.20
C ARG A 198 26.83 21.87 -13.78
N ASP A 199 26.96 22.43 -12.58
CA ASP A 199 28.25 22.88 -12.05
C ASP A 199 29.17 21.71 -11.74
N SER A 200 28.65 20.60 -11.19
CA SER A 200 29.41 19.36 -11.01
C SER A 200 29.92 18.79 -12.33
N ILE A 201 29.10 18.76 -13.39
CA ILE A 201 29.53 18.32 -14.73
C ILE A 201 30.65 19.23 -15.27
N LYS A 202 30.49 20.55 -15.17
CA LYS A 202 31.53 21.49 -15.60
C LYS A 202 32.84 21.29 -14.86
N ASN A 203 32.79 21.02 -13.56
CA ASN A 203 33.99 20.77 -12.75
C ASN A 203 34.72 19.50 -13.21
N LEU A 204 33.98 18.40 -13.46
CA LEU A 204 34.58 17.17 -14.00
C LEU A 204 35.12 17.36 -15.43
N GLU A 205 34.41 18.09 -16.29
CA GLU A 205 34.88 18.43 -17.64
C GLU A 205 36.18 19.26 -17.58
N ASN A 206 36.29 20.19 -16.62
CA ASN A 206 37.52 20.95 -16.41
C ASN A 206 38.68 20.07 -15.92
N ILE A 207 38.43 19.08 -15.05
CA ILE A 207 39.48 18.13 -14.60
C ILE A 207 40.03 17.34 -15.79
N ILE A 208 39.16 16.91 -16.72
CA ILE A 208 39.55 16.16 -17.92
C ILE A 208 40.33 17.03 -18.92
N ILE A 209 39.95 18.30 -19.08
CA ILE A 209 40.56 19.22 -20.05
C ILE A 209 41.87 19.83 -19.51
N ASN A 210 42.00 19.97 -18.19
CA ASN A 210 43.15 20.60 -17.57
C ASN A 210 44.38 19.68 -17.64
N GLY A 211 45.37 20.07 -18.45
CA GLY A 211 46.60 19.30 -18.67
C GLY A 211 47.55 19.20 -17.46
N ALA A 212 47.15 19.72 -16.30
CA ALA A 212 47.85 19.61 -15.02
C ALA A 212 47.21 18.60 -14.06
N SER A 213 46.08 17.98 -14.41
CA SER A 213 45.40 16.98 -13.58
C SER A 213 46.13 15.63 -13.63
N GLU A 214 46.15 14.91 -12.51
CA GLU A 214 46.80 13.60 -12.45
C GLU A 214 46.00 12.55 -13.25
N PRO A 215 46.65 11.55 -13.88
CA PRO A 215 45.98 10.54 -14.70
C PRO A 215 44.86 9.77 -14.00
N TYR A 216 44.95 9.60 -12.67
CA TYR A 216 43.91 8.92 -11.89
C TYR A 216 42.65 9.79 -11.71
N GLU A 217 42.81 11.12 -11.60
CA GLU A 217 41.71 12.08 -11.42
C GLU A 217 40.90 12.22 -12.72
N ILE A 218 41.58 12.16 -13.86
CA ILE A 218 40.96 12.09 -15.19
C ILE A 218 40.18 10.77 -15.31
N ALA A 219 40.82 9.66 -14.92
CA ALA A 219 40.24 8.33 -14.69
C ALA A 219 38.83 8.34 -14.06
N GLU A 220 38.81 8.88 -12.84
CA GLU A 220 37.63 8.94 -11.98
C GLU A 220 36.57 9.90 -12.53
N ALA A 221 36.99 11.06 -13.03
CA ALA A 221 36.09 12.03 -13.63
C ALA A 221 35.36 11.46 -14.85
N GLU A 222 36.05 10.72 -15.73
CA GLU A 222 35.46 10.07 -16.91
C GLU A 222 34.44 8.98 -16.53
N MET A 223 34.64 8.28 -15.41
CA MET A 223 33.70 7.26 -14.93
C MET A 223 32.41 7.87 -14.33
N GLU A 224 32.50 9.00 -13.63
CA GLU A 224 31.33 9.64 -13.00
C GLU A 224 30.47 10.46 -13.97
N LEU A 225 31.09 11.03 -15.01
CA LEU A 225 30.47 11.96 -15.96
C LEU A 225 29.19 11.41 -16.63
N PRO A 226 29.15 10.16 -17.12
CA PRO A 226 27.95 9.59 -17.76
C PRO A 226 26.74 9.56 -16.83
N ASN A 227 26.93 9.20 -15.56
CA ASN A 227 25.86 9.12 -14.57
C ASN A 227 25.29 10.52 -14.27
N LEU A 228 26.17 11.51 -14.06
CA LEU A 228 25.74 12.88 -13.82
C LEU A 228 25.02 13.48 -15.02
N ARG A 229 25.47 13.21 -16.26
CA ARG A 229 24.77 13.62 -17.49
C ARG A 229 23.38 12.99 -17.60
N GLU A 230 23.25 11.70 -17.29
CA GLU A 230 21.94 11.02 -17.28
C GLU A 230 21.00 11.63 -16.23
N ARG A 231 21.51 11.92 -15.03
CA ARG A 231 20.75 12.59 -13.97
C ARG A 231 20.32 14.00 -14.38
N LEU A 232 21.21 14.78 -15.00
CA LEU A 232 20.91 16.12 -15.52
C LEU A 232 19.80 16.05 -16.58
N ASP A 233 19.88 15.12 -17.53
CA ASP A 233 18.86 14.93 -18.56
C ASP A 233 17.48 14.58 -17.97
N LYS A 234 17.44 13.68 -16.98
CA LYS A 234 16.21 13.34 -16.24
C LYS A 234 15.61 14.58 -15.54
N VAL A 235 16.43 15.36 -14.83
CA VAL A 235 15.99 16.59 -14.15
C VAL A 235 15.52 17.64 -15.16
N HIS A 236 16.23 17.79 -16.28
CA HIS A 236 15.88 18.72 -17.35
C HIS A 236 14.55 18.35 -18.01
N LYS A 237 14.36 17.09 -18.42
CA LYS A 237 13.08 16.57 -18.94
C LYS A 237 11.94 16.76 -17.94
N HIS A 238 12.20 16.54 -16.66
CA HIS A 238 11.21 16.77 -15.61
C HIS A 238 10.81 18.25 -15.51
N LEU A 239 11.78 19.16 -15.51
CA LEU A 239 11.53 20.61 -15.50
C LEU A 239 10.75 21.05 -16.73
N VAL A 240 11.15 20.65 -17.93
CA VAL A 240 10.43 20.97 -19.19
C VAL A 240 8.99 20.44 -19.17
N SER A 241 8.77 19.23 -18.65
CA SER A 241 7.41 18.69 -18.46
C SER A 241 6.59 19.52 -17.47
N LYS A 242 7.20 19.99 -16.39
CA LYS A 242 6.55 20.90 -15.43
C LYS A 242 6.25 22.25 -16.07
N GLU A 243 7.17 22.81 -16.85
CA GLU A 243 7.00 24.08 -17.59
C GLU A 243 5.83 24.01 -18.58
N ARG A 244 5.77 22.96 -19.42
CA ARG A 244 4.63 22.73 -20.33
C ARG A 244 3.33 22.61 -19.57
N ALA A 245 3.33 21.86 -18.46
CA ALA A 245 2.13 21.73 -17.63
C ALA A 245 1.77 23.00 -16.84
N LEU A 246 2.70 23.95 -16.72
CA LEU A 246 2.49 25.30 -16.23
C LEU A 246 2.16 26.29 -17.36
N GLY A 247 2.04 25.85 -18.61
CA GLY A 247 1.71 26.69 -19.76
C GLY A 247 2.71 27.81 -20.03
N VAL A 248 3.97 27.64 -19.60
CA VAL A 248 5.06 28.58 -19.83
C VAL A 248 5.96 27.95 -20.88
N GLU A 249 5.68 28.18 -22.16
CA GLU A 249 6.57 27.76 -23.24
C GLU A 249 7.56 28.87 -23.57
N GLY A 250 8.84 28.52 -23.71
CA GLY A 250 9.83 29.35 -24.42
C GLY A 250 10.54 30.47 -23.64
N LYS A 251 10.50 30.53 -22.30
CA LYS A 251 11.27 31.56 -21.56
C LYS A 251 12.56 30.99 -20.95
N SER A 252 13.68 31.33 -21.57
CA SER A 252 15.07 31.05 -21.17
C SER A 252 15.52 31.64 -19.82
N CYS A 253 14.61 32.14 -18.98
CA CYS A 253 14.94 32.86 -17.74
C CYS A 253 14.59 32.04 -16.49
N TYR A 254 15.27 30.91 -16.29
CA TYR A 254 15.08 30.05 -15.11
C TYR A 254 15.36 30.78 -13.77
N ASN A 255 16.33 31.70 -13.74
CA ASN A 255 16.71 32.40 -12.51
C ASN A 255 15.61 33.35 -11.99
N HIS A 256 14.81 33.95 -12.88
CA HIS A 256 13.65 34.76 -12.50
C HIS A 256 12.40 33.93 -12.21
N LEU A 257 12.32 32.69 -12.69
CA LEU A 257 11.20 31.77 -12.45
C LEU A 257 11.28 31.14 -11.05
N ALA A 258 12.49 30.92 -10.51
CA ALA A 258 12.70 30.38 -9.16
C ALA A 258 12.13 31.29 -8.05
N SER A 259 12.17 32.61 -8.27
CA SER A 259 11.66 33.63 -7.35
C SER A 259 10.28 34.19 -7.74
N SER A 260 9.66 33.65 -8.80
CA SER A 260 8.38 34.15 -9.29
C SER A 260 7.23 33.71 -8.36
N PRO A 261 6.47 34.64 -7.75
CA PRO A 261 5.28 34.30 -6.98
C PRO A 261 4.26 33.54 -7.84
N PHE A 262 4.13 33.91 -9.11
CA PHE A 262 3.19 33.28 -10.05
C PHE A 262 3.46 31.79 -10.29
N ILE A 263 4.73 31.39 -10.46
CA ILE A 263 5.09 29.98 -10.66
C ILE A 263 4.85 29.18 -9.40
N THR A 264 5.24 29.73 -8.25
CA THR A 264 5.00 29.13 -6.93
C THR A 264 3.51 28.93 -6.67
N ASP A 265 2.69 29.95 -6.93
CA ASP A 265 1.24 29.89 -6.78
C ASP A 265 0.61 28.89 -7.74
N ARG A 266 1.07 28.84 -9.00
CA ARG A 266 0.56 27.86 -9.98
C ARG A 266 0.96 26.43 -9.65
N MET A 267 2.17 26.18 -9.14
CA MET A 267 2.59 24.88 -8.62
C MET A 267 1.77 24.47 -7.41
N ASN A 268 1.54 25.39 -6.48
CA ASN A 268 0.71 25.19 -5.29
C ASN A 268 -0.77 24.95 -5.66
N ALA A 269 -1.30 25.67 -6.65
CA ALA A 269 -2.64 25.48 -7.18
C ALA A 269 -2.79 24.11 -7.85
N ARG A 270 -1.79 23.66 -8.61
CA ARG A 270 -1.77 22.31 -9.20
C ARG A 270 -1.71 21.23 -8.12
N ALA A 271 -0.86 21.39 -7.11
CA ALA A 271 -0.78 20.45 -5.98
C ALA A 271 -2.12 20.39 -5.22
N LEU A 272 -2.76 21.55 -5.00
CA LEU A 272 -4.09 21.64 -4.39
C LEU A 272 -5.14 20.95 -5.25
N LYS A 273 -5.17 21.20 -6.56
CA LYS A 273 -6.09 20.55 -7.52
C LYS A 273 -5.94 19.04 -7.51
N VAL A 274 -4.71 18.52 -7.56
CA VAL A 274 -4.43 17.08 -7.49
C VAL A 274 -4.94 16.50 -6.17
N ARG A 275 -4.65 17.17 -5.05
CA ARG A 275 -5.12 16.73 -3.72
C ARG A 275 -6.64 16.73 -3.61
N LEU A 276 -7.31 17.77 -4.08
CA LEU A 276 -8.77 17.85 -4.10
C LEU A 276 -9.36 16.72 -4.96
N ARG A 277 -8.80 16.46 -6.14
CA ARG A 277 -9.25 15.37 -7.01
C ARG A 277 -9.08 14.00 -6.36
N GLN A 278 -7.94 13.74 -5.74
CA GLN A 278 -7.69 12.49 -5.03
C GLN A 278 -8.57 12.32 -3.80
N ARG A 279 -8.81 13.39 -3.03
CA ARG A 279 -9.76 13.37 -1.91
C ARG A 279 -11.20 13.11 -2.37
N LEU A 280 -11.63 13.74 -3.46
CA LEU A 280 -12.95 13.48 -4.06
C LEU A 280 -13.10 12.04 -4.56
N GLN A 281 -12.05 11.48 -5.16
CA GLN A 281 -12.03 10.07 -5.57
C GLN A 281 -12.06 9.13 -4.37
N ALA A 282 -11.31 9.43 -3.31
CA ALA A 282 -11.30 8.65 -2.07
C ALA A 282 -12.67 8.68 -1.36
N ARG A 283 -13.40 9.79 -1.44
CA ARG A 283 -14.73 9.95 -0.82
C ARG A 283 -15.84 9.09 -1.44
N LYS A 284 -15.60 8.45 -2.60
CA LYS A 284 -16.52 7.45 -3.17
C LYS A 284 -16.40 6.07 -2.52
N PHE A 285 -15.41 5.89 -1.64
CA PHE A 285 -15.04 4.61 -1.03
C PHE A 285 -14.96 4.71 0.51
N GLU A 286 -15.55 5.78 1.08
CA GLU A 286 -15.96 5.91 2.49
C GLU A 286 -17.49 5.83 2.53
#